data_AF-W5WKM8-F1
#
_entry.id   AF-W5WKM8-F1
#
_cell.length_a   1.000
_cell.length_b   1.000
_cell.length_c   1.000
_cell.angle_alpha   90.00
_cell.angle_beta   90.00
_cell.angle_gamma   90.00
#
_symmetry.space_group_name_H-M   'P 1'
#
loop_
_entity.id
_entity.type
_entity.pdbx_description
1 polymer ?
#
loop_
_entity_poly.entity_id
_entity_poly.type
_entity_poly.pdbx_seq_one_letter_code
_entity_poly.pdbx_strand_id
1 'polypeptide(L)'
;MLRRSVLLAAAIAAVAAALLVPQVIASREARTGALTFSAVQHPVAGVEPLYLRAQFGDHHGQAVIGYAVRPGESNTVLPPGVSRLPGPGEAVVSPGLEALLLSHDGDALRPLFPMGVVSLIAEDGLAEDGELRYYVGDRTVGRDNAVYEFGAPTSPAPSWPFEVVAALASVLGIASLIRTLPMWSWRMFGAQAQR
;
A
#
# COMPACT_ATOMS: atom_id res chain seq x y z
N MET A 1 -34.56 -3.81 -29.02
CA MET A 1 -33.91 -2.84 -28.09
C MET A 1 -33.23 -3.51 -26.90
N LEU A 2 -33.76 -4.63 -26.38
CA LEU A 2 -33.23 -5.35 -25.20
C LEU A 2 -31.78 -5.88 -25.29
N ARG A 3 -31.30 -6.27 -26.48
CA ARG A 3 -29.92 -6.78 -26.67
C ARG A 3 -28.84 -5.71 -26.52
N ARG A 4 -29.17 -4.43 -26.75
CA ARG A 4 -28.22 -3.31 -26.67
C ARG A 4 -27.99 -2.86 -25.22
N SER A 5 -29.01 -2.94 -24.37
CA SER A 5 -28.91 -2.60 -22.95
C SER A 5 -28.13 -3.64 -22.15
N VAL A 6 -28.25 -4.93 -22.49
CA VAL A 6 -27.48 -6.01 -21.84
C VAL A 6 -25.97 -5.87 -22.09
N LEU A 7 -25.58 -5.50 -23.31
CA LEU A 7 -24.16 -5.26 -23.63
C LEU A 7 -23.61 -4.02 -22.92
N LEU A 8 -24.41 -2.97 -22.79
CA LEU A 8 -24.02 -1.77 -22.05
C LEU A 8 -23.83 -2.06 -20.55
N ALA A 9 -24.76 -2.82 -19.96
CA ALA A 9 -24.66 -3.23 -18.55
C ALA A 9 -23.44 -4.12 -18.29
N ALA A 10 -23.15 -5.06 -19.20
CA ALA A 10 -21.97 -5.92 -19.11
C ALA A 10 -20.65 -5.11 -19.24
N ALA A 11 -20.61 -4.12 -20.13
CA ALA A 11 -19.44 -3.24 -20.27
C ALA A 11 -19.23 -2.36 -19.03
N ILE A 12 -20.30 -1.80 -18.47
CA ILE A 12 -20.24 -1.01 -17.23
C ILE A 12 -19.81 -1.89 -16.06
N ALA A 13 -20.31 -3.12 -15.96
CA ALA A 13 -19.89 -4.07 -14.93
C ALA A 13 -18.42 -4.49 -15.07
N ALA A 14 -17.94 -4.68 -16.30
CA ALA A 14 -16.53 -4.98 -16.56
C ALA A 14 -15.61 -3.78 -16.21
N VAL A 15 -16.03 -2.56 -16.54
CA VAL A 15 -15.33 -1.33 -16.14
C VAL A 15 -15.33 -1.18 -14.62
N ALA A 16 -16.48 -1.36 -13.95
CA ALA A 16 -16.57 -1.30 -12.49
C ALA A 16 -15.66 -2.36 -11.83
N ALA A 17 -15.66 -3.60 -12.32
CA ALA A 17 -14.77 -4.64 -11.82
C ALA A 17 -13.28 -4.28 -12.01
N ALA A 18 -12.93 -3.67 -13.15
CA ALA A 18 -11.58 -3.17 -13.41
C ALA A 18 -11.18 -1.97 -12.54
N LEU A 19 -12.14 -1.18 -12.04
CA LEU A 19 -11.89 -0.12 -11.05
C LEU A 19 -11.80 -0.63 -9.61
N LEU A 20 -12.41 -1.78 -9.29
CA LEU A 20 -12.34 -2.35 -7.92
C LEU A 20 -11.03 -3.07 -7.63
N VAL A 21 -10.42 -3.73 -8.61
CA VAL A 21 -9.15 -4.46 -8.41
C VAL A 21 -7.99 -3.54 -7.97
N PRO A 22 -7.80 -2.34 -8.56
CA PRO A 22 -6.79 -1.38 -8.09
C PRO A 22 -6.99 -0.91 -6.65
N GLN A 23 -8.23 -0.82 -6.16
CA GLN A 23 -8.47 -0.33 -4.80
C GLN A 23 -8.06 -1.35 -3.72
N VAL A 24 -8.15 -2.65 -4.03
CA VAL A 24 -7.66 -3.72 -3.14
C VAL A 24 -6.12 -3.78 -3.13
N ILE A 25 -5.48 -3.43 -4.24
CA ILE A 25 -4.01 -3.37 -4.33
C ILE A 25 -3.48 -2.08 -3.69
N ALA A 26 -4.10 -0.93 -3.95
CA ALA A 26 -3.73 0.35 -3.37
C ALA A 26 -3.92 0.40 -1.84
N SER A 27 -4.94 -0.30 -1.30
CA SER A 27 -5.09 -0.47 0.15
C SER A 27 -4.05 -1.41 0.75
N ARG A 28 -3.50 -2.34 -0.03
CA ARG A 28 -2.34 -3.16 0.33
C ARG A 28 -1.05 -2.35 0.28
N GLU A 29 -0.83 -1.57 -0.78
CA GLU A 29 0.34 -0.71 -0.96
C GLU A 29 0.38 0.47 0.00
N ALA A 30 -0.77 1.04 0.38
CA ALA A 30 -0.84 2.03 1.47
C ALA A 30 -0.47 1.40 2.82
N ARG A 31 -0.73 0.10 3.00
CA ARG A 31 -0.38 -0.67 4.20
C ARG A 31 1.09 -1.09 4.23
N THR A 32 1.74 -1.25 3.08
CA THR A 32 3.20 -1.45 2.95
C THR A 32 3.99 -0.15 2.87
N GLY A 33 3.39 0.92 2.32
CA GLY A 33 4.01 2.23 2.06
C GLY A 33 4.20 3.09 3.30
N ALA A 34 3.65 2.67 4.44
CA ALA A 34 4.01 3.26 5.73
C ALA A 34 5.38 2.82 6.24
N LEU A 35 6.04 1.87 5.58
CA LEU A 35 7.49 1.74 5.64
C LEU A 35 8.06 2.99 4.98
N THR A 36 8.13 4.10 5.71
CA THR A 36 8.70 5.38 5.24
C THR A 36 10.10 5.21 4.65
N PHE A 37 10.77 4.13 5.04
CA PHE A 37 12.02 3.67 4.45
C PHE A 37 11.78 2.53 3.48
N SER A 38 12.29 2.69 2.26
CA SER A 38 12.39 1.61 1.28
C SER A 38 13.10 0.41 1.93
N ALA A 39 12.39 -0.72 1.99
CA ALA A 39 12.87 -1.93 2.61
C ALA A 39 13.25 -2.96 1.54
N VAL A 40 14.50 -3.45 1.55
CA VAL A 40 14.90 -4.54 0.66
C VAL A 40 14.38 -5.85 1.22
N GLN A 41 13.51 -6.51 0.46
CA GLN A 41 12.89 -7.79 0.85
C GLN A 41 13.62 -9.02 0.29
N HIS A 42 14.65 -8.82 -0.53
CA HIS A 42 15.49 -9.90 -1.06
C HIS A 42 16.66 -10.19 -0.12
N PRO A 43 17.07 -11.46 0.04
CA PRO A 43 18.19 -11.82 0.90
C PRO A 43 19.48 -11.09 0.54
N VAL A 44 20.14 -10.50 1.54
CA VAL A 44 21.46 -9.90 1.42
C VAL A 44 22.48 -10.82 2.10
N ALA A 45 23.59 -11.11 1.42
CA ALA A 45 24.59 -12.04 1.93
C ALA A 45 25.16 -11.57 3.28
N GLY A 46 25.05 -12.43 4.30
CA GLY A 46 25.56 -12.14 5.65
C GLY A 46 24.68 -11.25 6.52
N VAL A 47 23.47 -10.89 6.06
CA VAL A 47 22.49 -10.11 6.83
C VAL A 47 21.28 -10.97 7.13
N GLU A 48 20.93 -11.11 8.41
CA GLU A 48 19.68 -11.75 8.79
C GLU A 48 18.51 -10.77 8.69
N PRO A 49 17.33 -11.23 8.26
CA PRO A 49 16.20 -10.35 8.10
C PRO A 49 15.62 -9.92 9.44
N LEU A 50 15.10 -8.69 9.47
CA LEU A 50 14.13 -8.26 10.45
C LEU A 50 12.74 -8.64 9.95
N TYR A 51 11.98 -9.36 10.76
CA TYR A 51 10.58 -9.67 10.44
C TYR A 51 9.66 -8.62 11.05
N LEU A 52 8.73 -8.11 10.23
CA LEU A 52 7.86 -6.99 10.59
C LEU A 52 6.39 -7.36 10.39
N ARG A 53 5.55 -6.96 11.34
CA ARG A 53 4.10 -6.94 11.19
C ARG A 53 3.59 -5.55 11.53
N ALA A 54 3.09 -4.86 10.51
CA ALA A 54 2.56 -3.52 10.66
C ALA A 54 1.29 -3.51 11.53
N GLN A 55 1.17 -2.48 12.36
CA GLN A 55 0.07 -2.22 13.27
C GLN A 55 -0.29 -0.74 13.12
N PHE A 56 -1.38 -0.47 12.41
CA PHE A 56 -1.84 0.91 12.21
C PHE A 56 -2.96 1.22 13.18
N GLY A 57 -2.86 2.39 13.80
CA GLY A 57 -3.89 2.94 14.66
C GLY A 57 -4.14 4.41 14.34
N ASP A 58 -5.18 4.94 14.96
CA ASP A 58 -5.45 6.37 15.01
C ASP A 58 -5.69 6.73 16.47
N HIS A 59 -5.18 7.89 16.87
CA HIS A 59 -5.42 8.44 18.19
C HIS A 59 -5.78 9.93 18.03
N HIS A 60 -7.07 10.24 18.25
CA HIS A 60 -7.62 11.60 18.12
C HIS A 60 -7.35 12.26 16.75
N GLY A 61 -7.37 11.49 15.66
CA GLY A 61 -7.12 11.99 14.31
C GLY A 61 -5.63 12.12 13.96
N GLN A 62 -4.73 11.68 14.85
CA GLN A 62 -3.31 11.53 14.58
C GLN A 62 -3.00 10.05 14.31
N ALA A 63 -2.38 9.78 13.16
CA ALA A 63 -2.00 8.43 12.78
C ALA A 63 -0.92 7.88 13.73
N VAL A 64 -1.12 6.65 14.20
CA VAL A 64 -0.14 5.91 15.00
C VAL A 64 0.38 4.76 14.17
N ILE A 65 1.68 4.78 13.89
CA ILE A 65 2.35 3.80 13.04
C ILE A 65 3.18 2.86 13.92
N GLY A 66 2.72 1.63 14.04
CA GLY A 66 3.34 0.60 14.85
C GLY A 66 3.92 -0.55 14.03
N TYR A 67 4.99 -1.14 14.53
CA TYR A 67 5.53 -2.39 13.99
C TYR A 67 5.82 -3.38 15.10
N ALA A 68 5.18 -4.55 15.04
CA ALA A 68 5.66 -5.70 15.78
C ALA A 68 6.89 -6.27 15.06
N VAL A 69 8.01 -6.35 15.77
CA VAL A 69 9.30 -6.77 15.22
C VAL A 69 9.74 -8.10 15.81
N ARG A 70 10.37 -8.91 14.97
CA ARG A 70 11.11 -10.08 15.43
C ARG A 70 12.48 -10.13 14.76
N PRO A 71 13.58 -10.06 15.54
CA PRO A 71 14.91 -10.23 14.98
C PRO A 71 15.10 -11.63 14.39
N GLY A 72 16.00 -11.74 13.41
CA GLY A 72 16.59 -13.00 12.99
C GLY A 72 17.56 -13.56 14.03
N GLU A 73 18.40 -14.51 13.64
CA GLU A 73 19.26 -15.22 14.60
C GLU A 73 20.48 -14.40 15.03
N SER A 74 21.13 -13.67 14.12
CA SER A 74 22.28 -12.82 14.41
C SER A 74 22.48 -11.75 13.34
N ASN A 75 23.09 -10.60 13.66
CA ASN A 75 23.35 -9.53 12.68
C ASN A 75 22.09 -9.04 11.93
N THR A 76 20.97 -8.93 12.64
CA THR A 76 19.73 -8.39 12.07
C THR A 76 19.84 -6.89 11.83
N VAL A 77 19.34 -6.44 10.69
CA VAL A 77 19.33 -5.02 10.34
C VAL A 77 18.46 -4.22 11.33
N LEU A 78 18.91 -3.01 11.66
CA LEU A 78 18.20 -2.10 12.54
C LEU A 78 17.36 -1.11 11.72
N PRO A 79 16.13 -0.79 12.14
CA PRO A 79 15.40 0.35 11.60
C PRO A 79 16.21 1.65 11.80
N PRO A 80 16.10 2.63 10.90
CA PRO A 80 16.73 3.93 11.08
C PRO A 80 16.30 4.57 12.41
N GLY A 81 17.22 5.26 13.08
CA GLY A 81 17.00 5.83 14.41
C GLY A 81 16.81 4.83 15.57
N VAL A 82 16.89 3.51 15.33
CA VAL A 82 16.77 2.49 16.38
C VAL A 82 18.16 1.94 16.71
N SER A 83 18.66 2.22 17.91
CA SER A 83 19.97 1.76 18.37
C SER A 83 20.00 0.28 18.75
N ARG A 84 18.86 -0.27 19.19
CA ARG A 84 18.70 -1.68 19.58
C ARG A 84 17.28 -2.14 19.32
N LEU A 85 17.11 -3.35 18.79
CA LEU A 85 15.79 -3.94 18.64
C LEU A 85 15.18 -4.25 20.02
N PRO A 86 13.88 -3.96 20.21
CA PRO A 86 13.17 -4.30 21.44
C PRO A 86 13.08 -5.82 21.62
N GLY A 87 13.22 -6.25 22.87
CA GLY A 87 12.88 -7.60 23.30
C GLY A 87 11.37 -7.85 23.33
N PRO A 88 10.93 -9.10 23.61
CA PRO A 88 9.51 -9.44 23.63
C PRO A 88 8.72 -8.58 24.64
N GLY A 89 7.72 -7.85 24.15
CA GLY A 89 6.88 -6.93 24.93
C GLY A 89 7.50 -5.56 25.21
N GLU A 90 8.81 -5.40 25.02
CA GLU A 90 9.50 -4.11 25.10
C GLU A 90 9.14 -3.25 23.89
N ALA A 91 9.18 -1.92 24.08
CA ALA A 91 8.86 -0.98 23.02
C ALA A 91 9.96 0.08 22.83
N VAL A 92 10.22 0.42 21.57
CA VAL A 92 10.98 1.59 21.16
C VAL A 92 10.00 2.56 20.51
N VAL A 93 9.93 3.80 20.98
CA VAL A 93 8.88 4.75 20.56
C VAL A 93 9.49 6.06 20.08
N SER A 94 8.76 6.82 19.26
CA SER A 94 9.17 8.17 18.88
C SER A 94 9.08 9.13 20.09
N PRO A 95 9.85 10.23 20.09
CA PRO A 95 9.76 11.25 21.14
C PRO A 95 8.35 11.84 21.27
N GLY A 96 7.64 12.02 20.15
CA GLY A 96 6.26 12.48 20.15
C GLY A 96 5.31 11.50 20.84
N LEU A 97 5.48 10.19 20.60
CA LEU A 97 4.68 9.16 21.25
C LEU A 97 5.04 8.98 22.72
N GLU A 98 6.31 9.13 23.11
CA GLU A 98 6.69 9.15 24.53
C GLU A 98 6.00 10.30 25.27
N ALA A 99 6.07 11.52 24.72
CA ALA A 99 5.41 12.69 25.31
C ALA A 99 3.89 12.46 25.45
N LEU A 100 3.27 11.84 24.44
CA LEU A 100 1.86 11.50 24.48
C LEU A 100 1.54 10.44 25.55
N LEU A 101 2.36 9.39 25.67
CA LEU A 101 2.20 8.34 26.69
C LEU A 101 2.35 8.88 28.11
N LEU A 102 3.17 9.92 28.32
CA LEU A 102 3.32 10.61 29.61
C LEU A 102 2.16 11.56 29.91
N SER A 103 1.41 11.98 28.90
CA SER A 103 0.20 12.80 29.06
C SER A 103 -1.01 11.96 29.48
N HIS A 104 -2.11 12.63 29.84
CA HIS A 104 -3.38 11.97 30.15
C HIS A 104 -4.04 11.38 28.88
N ASP A 105 -3.81 12.00 27.72
CA ASP A 105 -4.38 11.54 26.45
C ASP A 105 -3.83 10.16 26.05
N GLY A 106 -2.58 9.85 26.44
CA GLY A 106 -1.94 8.56 26.20
C GLY A 106 -2.42 7.41 27.09
N ASP A 107 -3.32 7.63 28.05
CA ASP A 107 -3.81 6.60 28.98
C ASP A 107 -4.40 5.39 28.22
N ALA A 108 -5.04 5.64 27.07
CA ALA A 108 -5.61 4.59 26.22
C ALA A 108 -4.55 3.76 25.47
N LEU A 109 -3.35 4.32 25.25
CA LEU A 109 -2.26 3.68 24.51
C LEU A 109 -1.27 2.94 25.43
N ARG A 110 -1.17 3.31 26.71
CA ARG A 110 -0.30 2.62 27.69
C ARG A 110 -0.47 1.09 27.73
N PRO A 111 -1.69 0.52 27.64
CA PRO A 111 -1.88 -0.93 27.62
C PRO A 111 -1.20 -1.65 26.44
N LEU A 112 -0.87 -0.93 25.37
CA LEU A 112 -0.14 -1.49 24.22
C LEU A 112 1.33 -1.78 24.55
N PHE A 113 1.87 -1.20 25.62
CA PHE A 113 3.29 -1.27 25.99
C PHE A 113 3.48 -1.85 27.40
N PRO A 114 3.10 -3.12 27.63
CA PRO A 114 3.05 -3.70 28.97
C PRO A 114 4.42 -3.81 29.66
N MET A 115 5.53 -3.94 28.91
CA MET A 115 6.89 -3.95 29.46
C MET A 115 7.55 -2.57 29.45
N GLY A 116 6.82 -1.54 28.99
CA GLY A 116 7.31 -0.16 28.91
C GLY A 116 8.21 0.13 27.71
N VAL A 117 8.65 1.39 27.68
CA VAL A 117 9.54 1.95 26.65
C VAL A 117 10.99 1.76 27.09
N VAL A 118 11.80 1.13 26.24
CA VAL A 118 13.23 0.86 26.53
C VAL A 118 14.17 1.86 25.88
N SER A 119 13.76 2.48 24.78
CA SER A 119 14.52 3.52 24.10
C SER A 119 13.64 4.36 23.18
N LEU A 120 14.19 5.47 22.69
CA LEU A 120 13.55 6.34 21.72
C LEU A 120 14.08 6.12 20.31
N ILE A 121 13.22 6.35 19.32
CA ILE A 121 13.58 6.45 17.92
C ILE A 121 14.21 7.83 17.70
N ALA A 122 15.43 7.88 17.17
CA ALA A 122 16.08 9.13 16.80
C ALA A 122 15.47 9.75 15.53
N GLU A 123 15.75 11.03 15.29
CA GLU A 123 15.13 11.82 14.20
C GLU A 123 15.32 11.21 12.81
N ASP A 124 16.44 10.53 12.56
CA ASP A 124 16.72 9.81 11.31
C ASP A 124 15.77 8.63 11.06
N GLY A 125 15.05 8.17 12.08
CA GLY A 125 14.01 7.15 12.02
C GLY A 125 12.59 7.65 11.80
N LEU A 126 12.40 8.97 11.70
CA LEU A 126 11.10 9.62 11.63
C LEU A 126 10.93 10.38 10.31
N ALA A 127 9.70 10.41 9.81
CA ALA A 127 9.33 11.14 8.60
C ALA A 127 9.19 12.65 8.87
N GLU A 128 8.69 12.98 10.07
CA GLU A 128 8.37 14.34 10.50
C GLU A 128 8.49 14.47 12.01
N ASP A 129 8.66 15.71 12.47
CA ASP A 129 8.65 16.03 13.90
C ASP A 129 7.27 15.71 14.50
N GLY A 130 7.27 14.97 15.60
CA GLY A 130 6.03 14.59 16.29
C GLY A 130 5.28 13.40 15.68
N GLU A 131 5.87 12.70 14.72
CA GLU A 131 5.33 11.42 14.23
C GLU A 131 5.11 10.44 15.40
N LEU A 132 3.95 9.79 15.47
CA LEU A 132 3.65 8.76 16.47
C LEU A 132 4.05 7.40 15.92
N ARG A 133 5.28 6.96 16.25
CA ARG A 133 5.84 5.70 15.76
C ARG A 133 6.29 4.81 16.89
N TYR A 134 6.10 3.50 16.76
CA TYR A 134 6.67 2.52 17.69
C TYR A 134 7.11 1.22 17.02
N TYR A 135 8.10 0.58 17.63
CA TYR A 135 8.50 -0.80 17.39
C TYR A 135 8.31 -1.59 18.68
N VAL A 136 7.58 -2.70 18.63
CA VAL A 136 7.36 -3.59 19.78
C VAL A 136 7.91 -4.98 19.47
N GLY A 137 8.70 -5.55 20.37
CA GLY A 137 9.25 -6.89 20.14
C GLY A 137 8.16 -7.96 20.34
N ASP A 138 7.98 -8.85 19.36
CA ASP A 138 6.99 -9.91 19.42
C ASP A 138 7.46 -11.17 18.68
N ARG A 139 7.62 -12.27 19.43
CA ARG A 139 8.09 -13.54 18.87
C ARG A 139 7.07 -14.24 17.98
N THR A 140 5.79 -13.84 18.06
CA THR A 140 4.68 -14.43 17.28
C THR A 140 4.57 -13.85 15.87
N VAL A 141 5.35 -12.82 15.53
CA VAL A 141 5.40 -12.26 14.17
C VAL A 141 5.75 -13.38 13.17
N GLY A 142 5.08 -13.41 12.02
CA GLY A 142 5.34 -14.41 10.97
C GLY A 142 6.68 -14.19 10.27
N ARG A 143 7.24 -15.22 9.61
CA ARG A 143 8.48 -15.09 8.81
C ARG A 143 8.20 -14.65 7.35
N ASP A 144 7.03 -14.08 7.11
CA ASP A 144 6.47 -13.72 5.80
C ASP A 144 6.97 -12.36 5.28
N ASN A 145 7.19 -11.39 6.17
CA ASN A 145 7.67 -10.05 5.79
C ASN A 145 9.10 -9.84 6.31
N ALA A 146 10.08 -10.34 5.55
CA ALA A 146 11.50 -10.21 5.82
C ALA A 146 12.06 -8.91 5.23
N VAL A 147 12.78 -8.13 6.04
CA VAL A 147 13.49 -6.92 5.63
C VAL A 147 14.97 -7.08 5.91
N TYR A 148 15.79 -6.93 4.87
CA TYR A 148 17.24 -7.11 4.94
C TYR A 148 17.99 -5.78 4.92
N GLU A 149 17.34 -4.69 4.49
CA GLU A 149 17.95 -3.35 4.43
C GLU A 149 16.88 -2.28 4.57
N PHE A 150 17.22 -1.17 5.23
CA PHE A 150 16.38 0.03 5.33
C PHE A 150 17.04 1.20 4.58
N GLY A 151 16.25 1.98 3.86
CA GLY A 151 16.71 3.22 3.22
C GLY A 151 17.36 3.03 1.84
N ALA A 152 17.12 1.90 1.17
CA ALA A 152 17.56 1.75 -0.22
C ALA A 152 16.95 2.87 -1.09
N PRO A 153 17.68 3.47 -2.04
CA PRO A 153 17.11 4.46 -2.95
C PRO A 153 15.88 3.82 -3.59
N THR A 154 14.71 4.44 -3.37
CA THR A 154 13.49 4.05 -4.06
C THR A 154 13.80 4.20 -5.54
N SER A 155 14.08 3.09 -6.23
CA SER A 155 13.83 3.07 -7.68
C SER A 155 12.38 3.53 -7.78
N PRO A 156 12.08 4.65 -8.45
CA PRO A 156 10.74 5.18 -8.49
C PRO A 156 9.81 4.04 -8.85
N ALA A 157 8.76 3.85 -8.05
CA ALA A 157 7.73 2.88 -8.35
C ALA A 157 7.40 3.01 -9.84
N PRO A 158 7.26 1.92 -10.60
CA PRO A 158 6.85 2.02 -11.99
C PRO A 158 5.56 2.83 -12.00
N SER A 159 5.62 4.08 -12.47
CA SER A 159 4.49 5.00 -12.49
C SER A 159 3.59 4.59 -13.64
N TRP A 160 2.61 3.74 -13.38
CA TRP A 160 1.61 3.42 -14.39
C TRP A 160 0.28 3.93 -13.89
N PRO A 161 -0.28 4.94 -14.60
CA PRO A 161 -1.54 4.64 -15.25
C PRO A 161 -1.68 5.25 -16.66
N PHE A 162 -0.64 5.78 -17.32
CA PHE A 162 -0.83 6.32 -18.68
C PHE A 162 -1.09 5.21 -19.71
N GLU A 163 -0.48 4.03 -19.57
CA GLU A 163 -0.73 2.92 -20.52
C GLU A 163 -2.08 2.24 -20.32
N VAL A 164 -2.58 2.16 -19.08
CA VAL A 164 -3.95 1.66 -18.82
C VAL A 164 -4.98 2.65 -19.36
N VAL A 165 -4.75 3.96 -19.19
CA VAL A 165 -5.60 5.02 -19.79
C VAL A 165 -5.52 4.98 -21.33
N ALA A 166 -4.35 4.77 -21.91
CA ALA A 166 -4.17 4.63 -23.36
C ALA A 166 -4.84 3.36 -23.93
N ALA A 167 -4.77 2.25 -23.21
CA ALA A 167 -5.47 1.00 -23.56
C ALA A 167 -7.01 1.18 -23.50
N LEU A 168 -7.52 1.92 -22.51
CA LEU A 168 -8.95 2.24 -22.43
C LEU A 168 -9.39 3.22 -23.52
N ALA A 169 -8.58 4.23 -23.84
CA ALA A 169 -8.84 5.20 -24.89
C ALA A 169 -8.83 4.55 -26.30
N SER A 170 -7.95 3.59 -26.54
CA SER A 170 -7.91 2.83 -27.81
C SER A 170 -9.13 1.93 -27.98
N VAL A 171 -9.62 1.27 -26.92
CA VAL A 171 -10.87 0.48 -26.97
C VAL A 171 -12.10 1.37 -27.26
N LEU A 172 -12.19 2.56 -26.65
CA LEU A 172 -13.26 3.53 -26.91
C LEU A 172 -13.17 4.14 -28.32
N GLY A 173 -11.96 4.40 -28.81
CA GLY A 173 -11.72 4.88 -30.18
C GLY A 173 -12.15 3.87 -31.25
N ILE A 174 -11.84 2.58 -31.06
CA ILE A 174 -12.23 1.50 -31.97
C ILE A 174 -13.75 1.32 -31.98
N ALA A 175 -14.42 1.42 -30.83
CA ALA A 175 -15.87 1.33 -30.73
C ALA A 175 -16.59 2.52 -31.42
N SER A 176 -16.00 3.71 -31.37
CA SER A 176 -16.51 4.89 -32.08
C SER A 176 -16.35 4.76 -33.60
N LEU A 177 -15.22 4.20 -34.06
CA LEU A 177 -14.93 3.98 -35.49
C LEU A 177 -15.96 3.05 -36.17
N ILE A 178 -16.45 2.03 -35.45
CA ILE A 178 -17.48 1.09 -35.93
C ILE A 178 -18.85 1.77 -36.12
N ARG A 179 -19.13 2.85 -35.38
CA ARG A 179 -20.40 3.60 -35.46
C ARG A 179 -20.47 4.56 -36.66
N THR A 180 -19.32 4.98 -37.17
CA THR A 180 -19.21 5.98 -38.26
C THR A 180 -19.13 5.42 -39.65
N LEU A 181 -19.05 4.10 -39.86
CA LEU A 181 -19.13 3.53 -41.21
C LEU A 181 -20.47 3.94 -41.85
N PRO A 182 -20.47 4.86 -42.85
CA PRO A 182 -21.71 5.29 -43.46
C PRO A 182 -22.25 4.11 -44.22
N MET A 183 -23.49 3.73 -43.88
CA MET A 183 -24.34 2.79 -44.60
C MET A 183 -24.72 3.41 -45.96
N TRP A 184 -23.73 3.68 -46.82
CA TRP A 184 -23.93 4.27 -48.14
C TRP A 184 -24.05 3.15 -49.18
N SER A 185 -25.13 3.27 -49.96
CA SER A 185 -25.49 2.55 -51.19
C SER A 185 -25.91 1.08 -51.12
N TRP A 186 -27.12 0.82 -50.61
CA TRP A 186 -27.99 -0.26 -51.14
C TRP A 186 -29.34 0.30 -51.65
N ARG A 187 -29.39 1.59 -52.02
CA ARG A 187 -30.62 2.30 -52.44
C ARG A 187 -30.60 2.86 -53.87
N MET A 188 -29.77 2.32 -54.74
CA MET A 188 -29.73 2.56 -56.19
C MET A 188 -29.28 1.21 -56.77
N PHE A 189 -30.05 0.30 -57.36
CA PHE A 189 -31.12 0.39 -58.34
C PHE A 189 -31.90 -0.94 -58.30
N GLY A 190 -32.93 -1.02 -57.45
CA GLY A 190 -33.92 -2.09 -57.47
C GLY A 190 -35.27 -1.52 -57.85
N ALA A 191 -35.49 -1.21 -59.12
CA ALA A 191 -36.82 -0.91 -59.65
C ALA A 191 -36.86 -1.16 -61.16
N GLN A 192 -37.96 -1.78 -61.61
CA GLN A 192 -38.35 -2.05 -63.00
C GLN A 192 -37.96 -3.44 -63.55
N ALA A 193 -38.33 -4.49 -62.82
CA ALA A 193 -38.76 -5.73 -63.44
C ALA A 193 -40.14 -6.10 -62.89
N GLN A 194 -41.10 -6.29 -63.80
CA GLN A 194 -42.46 -6.82 -63.62
C GLN A 194 -43.51 -5.81 -63.15
N ARG A 195 -44.69 -5.66 -63.75
CA ARG A 195 -45.26 -6.06 -65.06
C ARG A 195 -46.60 -5.33 -65.12
#